data_AF-A0A836S532-F1
#
_entry.id   AF-A0A836S532-F1
#
_cell.length_a   1.000
_cell.length_b   1.000
_cell.length_c   1.000
_cell.angle_alpha   90.00
_cell.angle_beta   90.00
_cell.angle_gamma   90.00
#
_symmetry.space_group_name_H-M   'P 1'
#
loop_
_entity.id
_entity.type
_entity.pdbx_description
1 polymer ?
#
loop_
_entity_poly.entity_id
_entity_poly.type
_entity_poly.pdbx_seq_one_letter_code
_entity_poly.pdbx_strand_id
1 'polypeptide(L)'
;MLDEFIHEPRIAYFSMEIALRNEIHTYSGGLGVLAGDTLRSAADLELPMVAVTLVSRQGYFRQSISEAGWQTESPDTWDPAQWALPLSAKVALTIENRTVWVGGWVYVLEGHMNGRQPVILLDTDLEENQPDDRAITNQLYGGDERYRLKQEMILGIGGIRLLQAIGFSVRQYHMN
;
A
#
# COMPACT_ATOMS: atom_id res chain seq x y z
N MET A 1 -4.28 -18.51 -0.36
CA MET A 1 -4.82 -17.41 0.51
C MET A 1 -5.59 -16.41 -0.33
N LEU A 2 -5.07 -15.94 -1.46
CA LEU A 2 -5.86 -15.09 -2.36
C LEU A 2 -7.10 -15.77 -2.96
N ASP A 3 -7.13 -17.11 -2.96
CA ASP A 3 -8.22 -17.92 -3.53
C ASP A 3 -9.60 -17.55 -2.97
N GLU A 4 -9.67 -17.19 -1.68
CA GLU A 4 -10.91 -16.73 -1.04
C GLU A 4 -11.38 -15.36 -1.54
N PHE A 5 -10.51 -14.59 -2.20
CA PHE A 5 -10.81 -13.23 -2.65
C PHE A 5 -10.99 -13.12 -4.18
N ILE A 6 -10.60 -14.10 -4.98
CA ILE A 6 -10.58 -13.99 -6.46
C ILE A 6 -11.75 -14.68 -7.17
N HIS A 7 -12.75 -15.17 -6.44
CA HIS A 7 -13.85 -15.96 -7.00
C HIS A 7 -15.01 -15.10 -7.55
N GLU A 8 -15.01 -13.78 -7.31
CA GLU A 8 -16.02 -12.86 -7.82
C GLU A 8 -15.41 -11.48 -8.18
N PRO A 9 -16.08 -10.67 -9.03
CA PRO A 9 -15.60 -9.34 -9.37
C PRO A 9 -15.66 -8.35 -8.19
N ARG A 10 -14.53 -7.69 -7.89
CA ARG A 10 -14.39 -6.77 -6.75
C ARG A 10 -14.31 -5.30 -7.13
N ILE A 11 -14.63 -4.44 -6.17
CA ILE A 11 -14.27 -3.01 -6.21
C ILE A 11 -12.81 -2.89 -5.80
N ALA A 12 -11.98 -2.30 -6.65
CA ALA A 12 -10.60 -2.00 -6.29
C ALA A 12 -10.50 -0.58 -5.73
N TYR A 13 -10.16 -0.47 -4.46
CA TYR A 13 -10.04 0.79 -3.72
C TYR A 13 -8.57 1.18 -3.63
N PHE A 14 -8.18 2.23 -4.36
CA PHE A 14 -6.82 2.73 -4.40
C PHE A 14 -6.70 3.96 -3.51
N SER A 15 -5.68 3.99 -2.66
CA SER A 15 -5.32 5.20 -1.93
C SER A 15 -3.83 5.26 -1.61
N MET A 16 -3.29 6.48 -1.56
CA MET A 16 -1.90 6.72 -1.17
C MET A 16 -1.62 6.35 0.29
N GLU A 17 -2.64 6.41 1.15
CA GLU A 17 -2.53 6.05 2.55
C GLU A 17 -3.74 5.29 3.06
N ILE A 18 -3.52 4.36 3.99
CA ILE A 18 -4.57 3.58 4.65
C ILE A 18 -4.18 3.33 6.10
N ALA A 19 -5.03 3.72 7.04
CA ALA A 19 -4.87 3.42 8.46
C ALA A 19 -5.38 2.01 8.75
N LEU A 20 -4.48 1.02 8.70
CA LEU A 20 -4.82 -0.38 8.91
C LEU A 20 -4.82 -0.71 10.41
N ARG A 21 -3.69 -0.39 11.06
CA ARG A 21 -3.36 -0.71 12.44
C ARG A 21 -2.14 0.10 12.89
N ASN A 22 -1.93 0.18 14.19
CA ASN A 22 -0.90 1.04 14.76
C ASN A 22 0.52 0.64 14.33
N GLU A 23 0.77 -0.65 14.09
CA GLU A 23 2.10 -1.18 13.72
C GLU A 23 2.35 -1.23 12.21
N ILE A 24 1.37 -0.81 11.40
CA ILE A 24 1.51 -0.66 9.94
C ILE A 24 1.44 0.84 9.63
N HIS A 25 2.61 1.43 9.37
CA HIS A 25 2.75 2.89 9.28
C HIS A 25 2.45 3.41 7.86
N THR A 26 1.32 3.01 7.27
CA THR A 26 0.94 3.37 5.89
C THR A 26 0.03 4.60 5.80
N TYR A 27 0.00 5.47 6.81
CA TYR A 27 -0.84 6.68 6.80
C TYR A 27 -0.26 7.84 7.60
N SER A 28 -0.71 9.06 7.28
CA SER A 28 -0.28 10.32 7.89
C SER A 28 -1.43 11.10 8.53
N GLY A 29 -2.68 10.94 8.05
CA GLY A 29 -3.78 11.77 8.51
C GLY A 29 -5.18 11.26 8.19
N GLY A 30 -6.11 12.21 8.03
CA GLY A 30 -7.55 11.93 7.95
C GLY A 30 -7.96 11.15 6.70
N LEU A 31 -7.24 11.27 5.59
CA LEU A 31 -7.51 10.51 4.36
C LEU A 31 -7.29 9.01 4.60
N GLY A 32 -6.17 8.67 5.22
CA GLY A 32 -5.83 7.29 5.59
C GLY A 32 -6.77 6.73 6.65
N VAL A 33 -7.20 7.53 7.63
CA VAL A 33 -8.22 7.13 8.61
C VAL A 33 -9.55 6.82 7.91
N LEU A 34 -10.01 7.70 7.02
CA LEU A 34 -11.22 7.48 6.22
C LEU A 34 -11.12 6.19 5.38
N ALA A 35 -9.98 5.97 4.71
CA ALA A 35 -9.75 4.75 3.94
C ALA A 35 -9.78 3.51 4.84
N GLY A 36 -9.13 3.55 6.00
CA GLY A 36 -9.14 2.48 6.99
C GLY A 36 -10.55 2.13 7.49
N ASP A 37 -11.32 3.14 7.88
CA ASP A 37 -12.71 2.98 8.36
C ASP A 37 -13.63 2.48 7.24
N THR A 38 -13.40 2.91 6.00
CA THR A 38 -14.11 2.42 4.82
C THR A 38 -13.86 0.93 4.62
N LEU A 39 -12.60 0.48 4.73
CA LEU A 39 -12.26 -0.94 4.60
C LEU A 39 -12.80 -1.79 5.74
N ARG A 40 -12.78 -1.27 6.99
CA ARG A 40 -13.40 -1.96 8.14
C ARG A 40 -14.90 -2.13 7.94
N SER A 41 -15.57 -1.08 7.48
CA SER A 41 -17.00 -1.14 7.15
C SER A 41 -17.27 -2.12 6.01
N ALA A 42 -16.41 -2.15 4.97
CA ALA A 42 -16.51 -3.11 3.89
C ALA A 42 -16.29 -4.55 4.37
N ALA A 43 -15.40 -4.76 5.34
CA ALA A 43 -15.21 -6.06 5.99
C ALA A 43 -16.46 -6.48 6.76
N ASP A 44 -16.97 -5.61 7.63
CA ASP A 44 -18.16 -5.89 8.46
C ASP A 44 -19.43 -6.14 7.63
N LEU A 45 -19.52 -5.54 6.44
CA LEU A 45 -20.61 -5.73 5.49
C LEU A 45 -20.35 -6.81 4.43
N GLU A 46 -19.20 -7.50 4.49
CA GLU A 46 -18.76 -8.52 3.53
C GLU A 46 -18.84 -8.05 2.05
N LEU A 47 -18.51 -6.78 1.80
CA LEU A 47 -18.52 -6.24 0.44
C LEU A 47 -17.38 -6.81 -0.40
N PRO A 48 -17.55 -7.09 -1.70
CA PRO A 48 -16.48 -7.59 -2.55
C PRO A 48 -15.50 -6.46 -2.89
N MET A 49 -14.53 -6.20 -2.02
CA MET A 49 -13.54 -5.12 -2.15
C MET A 49 -12.10 -5.65 -2.08
N VAL A 50 -11.17 -4.98 -2.75
CA VAL A 50 -9.73 -5.16 -2.56
C VAL A 50 -9.10 -3.80 -2.47
N ALA A 51 -8.29 -3.56 -1.45
CA ALA A 51 -7.59 -2.29 -1.29
C ALA A 51 -6.18 -2.37 -1.88
N VAL A 52 -5.67 -1.25 -2.38
CA VAL A 52 -4.31 -1.13 -2.89
C VAL A 52 -3.70 0.16 -2.35
N THR A 53 -2.51 0.04 -1.75
CA THR A 53 -1.72 1.17 -1.28
C THR A 53 -0.22 0.87 -1.39
N LEU A 54 0.63 1.83 -1.08
CA LEU A 54 2.09 1.63 -1.04
C LEU A 54 2.49 1.08 0.33
N VAL A 55 3.54 0.24 0.36
CA VAL A 55 4.03 -0.35 1.61
C VAL A 55 4.61 0.69 2.58
N SER A 56 5.10 1.84 2.10
CA SER A 56 5.58 2.96 2.91
C SER A 56 6.43 2.50 4.12
N ARG A 57 7.51 1.76 3.87
CA ARG A 57 8.35 1.12 4.91
C ARG A 57 8.87 2.06 6.00
N GLN A 58 8.98 3.36 5.70
CA GLN A 58 9.49 4.40 6.60
C GLN A 58 8.37 5.29 7.15
N GLY A 59 7.11 4.94 6.86
CA GLY A 59 5.94 5.71 7.20
C GLY A 59 5.98 7.15 6.70
N TYR A 60 5.26 8.03 7.40
CA TYR A 60 5.33 9.47 7.17
C TYR A 60 6.57 10.05 7.84
N PHE A 61 6.57 10.10 9.17
CA PHE A 61 7.74 10.30 10.02
C PHE A 61 7.37 10.04 11.48
N ARG A 62 8.38 9.78 12.31
CA ARG A 62 8.27 9.77 13.76
C ARG A 62 8.70 11.12 14.30
N GLN A 63 7.77 11.79 14.99
CA GLN A 63 8.02 13.07 15.63
C GLN A 63 8.75 12.89 16.95
N SER A 64 9.70 13.77 17.24
CA SER A 64 10.29 13.95 18.57
C SER A 64 10.45 15.43 18.86
N ILE A 65 10.38 15.81 20.13
CA ILE A 65 10.57 17.20 20.57
C ILE A 65 11.88 17.28 21.34
N SER A 66 12.82 18.07 20.82
CA SER A 66 14.11 18.30 21.48
C SER A 66 13.95 19.06 22.80
N GLU A 67 14.99 19.03 23.65
CA GLU A 67 15.02 19.79 24.90
C GLU A 67 14.77 21.30 24.73
N ALA A 68 15.10 21.84 23.55
CA ALA A 68 14.86 23.23 23.18
C ALA A 68 13.43 23.51 22.65
N GLY A 69 12.54 22.51 22.64
CA GLY A 69 11.17 22.63 22.17
C GLY A 69 10.99 22.54 20.65
N TRP A 70 12.06 22.23 19.89
CA TRP A 70 11.98 22.06 18.45
C TRP A 70 11.58 20.65 18.05
N GLN A 71 10.71 20.55 17.04
CA GLN A 71 10.40 19.28 16.37
C GLN A 71 11.62 18.77 15.59
N THR A 72 11.84 17.47 15.71
CA THR A 72 12.77 16.69 14.91
C THR A 72 12.06 15.47 14.35
N GLU A 73 12.48 15.03 13.17
CA GLU A 73 11.83 13.95 12.41
C GLU A 73 12.82 12.82 12.18
N SER A 74 12.35 11.60 12.31
CA SER A 74 13.08 10.39 11.92
C SER A 74 12.17 9.44 11.17
N PRO A 75 12.69 8.51 10.34
CA PRO A 75 11.89 7.47 9.72
C PRO A 75 11.07 6.68 10.75
N ASP A 76 9.79 6.43 10.47
CA ASP A 76 8.91 5.60 11.30
C ASP A 76 8.84 4.19 10.73
N THR A 77 9.93 3.45 10.88
CA THR A 77 10.11 2.18 10.16
C THR A 77 9.22 1.06 10.69
N TRP A 78 8.79 0.19 9.79
CA TRP A 78 8.07 -1.04 10.12
C TRP A 78 8.43 -2.16 9.13
N ASP A 79 8.17 -3.41 9.50
CA ASP A 79 8.49 -4.59 8.69
C ASP A 79 7.20 -5.27 8.18
N PRO A 80 6.93 -5.23 6.86
CA PRO A 80 5.78 -5.89 6.25
C PRO A 80 5.69 -7.39 6.58
N ALA A 81 6.81 -8.07 6.71
CA ALA A 81 6.83 -9.52 6.95
C ALA A 81 6.27 -9.92 8.32
N GLN A 82 6.16 -8.98 9.26
CA GLN A 82 5.56 -9.23 10.57
C GLN A 82 4.04 -9.32 10.50
N TRP A 83 3.42 -8.70 9.50
CA TRP A 83 1.96 -8.47 9.47
C TRP A 83 1.29 -8.88 8.17
N ALA A 84 2.04 -9.05 7.09
CA ALA A 84 1.54 -9.37 5.77
C ALA A 84 2.33 -10.51 5.15
N LEU A 85 1.73 -11.21 4.18
CA LEU A 85 2.39 -12.28 3.44
C LEU A 85 2.92 -11.78 2.10
N PRO A 86 4.11 -12.24 1.66
CA PRO A 86 4.66 -11.83 0.37
C PRO A 86 3.82 -12.39 -0.78
N LEU A 87 3.64 -11.58 -1.82
CA LEU A 87 3.04 -12.01 -3.09
C LEU A 87 4.13 -12.64 -3.97
N SER A 88 3.78 -13.71 -4.67
CA SER A 88 4.70 -14.37 -5.62
C SER A 88 4.79 -13.63 -6.96
N ALA A 89 3.75 -12.88 -7.33
CA ALA A 89 3.73 -12.14 -8.58
C ALA A 89 4.56 -10.86 -8.48
N LYS A 90 5.25 -10.54 -9.58
CA LYS A 90 5.91 -9.26 -9.81
C LYS A 90 5.49 -8.73 -11.18
N VAL A 91 5.33 -7.42 -11.29
CA VAL A 91 5.00 -6.74 -12.55
C VAL A 91 6.04 -5.67 -12.84
N ALA A 92 6.28 -5.39 -14.11
CA ALA A 92 7.25 -4.39 -14.52
C ALA A 92 6.56 -3.14 -15.06
N LEU A 93 7.21 -1.99 -14.86
CA LEU A 93 6.81 -0.66 -15.33
C LEU A 93 8.01 0.03 -15.95
N THR A 94 7.78 0.92 -16.92
CA THR A 94 8.84 1.79 -17.43
C THR A 94 8.78 3.13 -16.72
N ILE A 95 9.81 3.49 -15.98
CA ILE A 95 9.96 4.79 -15.30
C ILE A 95 11.30 5.38 -15.74
N GLU A 96 11.29 6.56 -16.34
CA GLU A 96 12.51 7.24 -16.82
C GLU A 96 13.39 6.34 -17.72
N ASN A 97 12.76 5.63 -18.65
CA ASN A 97 13.40 4.65 -19.55
C ASN A 97 14.06 3.45 -18.85
N ARG A 98 13.78 3.24 -17.56
CA ARG A 98 14.26 2.09 -16.78
C ARG A 98 13.10 1.16 -16.48
N THR A 99 13.39 -0.14 -16.42
CA THR A 99 12.42 -1.13 -15.98
C THR A 99 12.43 -1.15 -14.45
N VAL A 100 11.30 -0.84 -13.84
CA VAL A 100 11.08 -0.91 -12.39
C VAL A 100 10.09 -2.04 -12.10
N TRP A 101 10.54 -3.01 -11.32
CA TRP A 101 9.73 -4.12 -10.84
C TRP A 101 8.93 -3.72 -9.61
N VAL A 102 7.69 -4.19 -9.54
CA VAL A 102 6.77 -4.00 -8.42
C VAL A 102 6.26 -5.36 -7.99
N GLY A 103 6.53 -5.70 -6.73
CA GLY A 103 5.93 -6.82 -6.05
C GLY A 103 4.99 -6.29 -4.97
N GLY A 104 4.83 -7.07 -3.91
CA GLY A 104 4.13 -6.57 -2.75
C GLY A 104 3.77 -7.64 -1.75
N TRP A 105 2.87 -7.24 -0.87
CA TRP A 105 2.39 -8.03 0.24
C TRP A 105 0.87 -8.03 0.24
N VAL A 106 0.28 -9.07 0.83
CA VAL A 106 -1.14 -9.10 1.17
C VAL A 106 -1.30 -9.06 2.68
N TYR A 107 -1.92 -8.00 3.16
CA TYR A 107 -2.47 -7.89 4.50
C TYR A 107 -3.96 -8.24 4.43
N VAL A 108 -4.46 -9.05 5.37
CA VAL A 108 -5.91 -9.31 5.46
C VAL A 108 -6.45 -8.54 6.65
N LEU A 109 -7.29 -7.55 6.35
CA LEU A 109 -8.03 -6.80 7.35
C LEU A 109 -9.24 -7.64 7.78
N GLU A 110 -9.40 -7.83 9.09
CA GLU A 110 -10.54 -8.53 9.68
C GLU A 110 -11.48 -7.51 10.33
N GLY A 111 -12.77 -7.57 9.98
CA GLY A 111 -13.82 -6.80 10.61
C GLY A 111 -14.23 -7.39 11.97
N HIS A 112 -15.06 -6.67 12.70
CA HIS A 112 -15.67 -7.12 13.95
C HIS A 112 -16.66 -8.27 13.74
N MET A 113 -17.30 -8.35 12.57
CA MET A 113 -18.30 -9.36 12.23
C MET A 113 -17.73 -10.57 11.49
N ASN A 114 -16.42 -10.84 11.62
CA ASN A 114 -15.66 -11.91 10.94
C ASN A 114 -15.48 -11.76 9.41
N GLY A 115 -16.01 -10.70 8.79
CA GLY A 115 -15.73 -10.44 7.38
C GLY A 115 -14.28 -9.96 7.16
N ARG A 116 -13.76 -10.16 5.95
CA ARG A 116 -12.33 -10.00 5.64
C ARG A 116 -12.12 -9.24 4.34
N GLN A 117 -11.14 -8.33 4.32
CA GLN A 117 -10.77 -7.58 3.12
C GLN A 117 -9.26 -7.69 2.84
N PRO A 118 -8.86 -8.07 1.61
CA PRO A 118 -7.47 -8.07 1.21
C PRO A 118 -6.99 -6.64 0.94
N VAL A 119 -5.82 -6.31 1.48
CA VAL A 119 -5.11 -5.05 1.25
C VAL A 119 -3.75 -5.37 0.64
N ILE A 120 -3.55 -4.94 -0.60
CA ILE A 120 -2.33 -5.12 -1.35
C ILE A 120 -1.39 -3.94 -1.06
N LEU A 121 -0.21 -4.27 -0.53
CA LEU A 121 0.84 -3.30 -0.19
C LEU A 121 1.93 -3.38 -1.26
N LEU A 122 1.95 -2.41 -2.17
CA LEU A 122 2.88 -2.37 -3.30
C LEU A 122 4.29 -2.00 -2.86
N ASP A 123 5.26 -2.68 -3.46
CA ASP A 123 6.63 -2.63 -2.99
C ASP A 123 7.64 -2.66 -4.15
N THR A 124 8.54 -1.69 -4.19
CA THR A 124 9.65 -1.64 -5.14
C THR A 124 10.98 -2.05 -4.54
N ASP A 125 11.06 -2.38 -3.24
CA ASP A 125 12.28 -2.84 -2.57
C ASP A 125 12.62 -4.29 -2.96
N LEU A 126 13.04 -4.45 -4.21
CA LEU A 126 13.33 -5.70 -4.88
C LEU A 126 14.76 -5.68 -5.40
N GLU A 127 15.45 -6.83 -5.33
CA GLU A 127 16.83 -6.96 -5.80
C GLU A 127 16.99 -6.68 -7.31
N GLU A 128 15.92 -6.86 -8.09
CA GLU A 128 15.90 -6.54 -9.51
C GLU A 128 15.97 -5.03 -9.82
N ASN A 129 15.68 -4.18 -8.82
CA ASN A 129 15.62 -2.74 -8.99
C ASN A 129 16.93 -2.05 -8.59
N GLN A 130 17.22 -0.92 -9.26
CA GLN A 130 18.31 -0.05 -8.85
C GLN A 130 18.05 0.52 -7.43
N PRO A 131 19.09 0.87 -6.66
CA PRO A 131 18.94 1.40 -5.31
C PRO A 131 17.93 2.57 -5.20
N ASP A 132 17.94 3.48 -6.17
CA ASP A 132 17.03 4.63 -6.18
C ASP A 132 15.56 4.21 -6.47
N ASP A 133 15.36 3.15 -7.24
CA ASP A 133 14.02 2.65 -7.56
C ASP A 133 13.44 1.83 -6.41
N ARG A 134 14.30 1.13 -5.65
CA ARG A 134 13.92 0.46 -4.40
C ARG A 134 13.35 1.44 -3.37
N ALA A 135 13.81 2.69 -3.39
CA ALA A 135 13.36 3.72 -2.46
C ALA A 135 11.99 4.35 -2.82
N ILE A 136 11.42 4.06 -4.00
CA ILE A 136 10.17 4.70 -4.47
C ILE A 136 9.01 4.46 -3.50
N THR A 137 8.90 3.30 -2.87
CA THR A 137 7.80 2.97 -1.93
C THR A 137 8.19 3.09 -0.45
N ASN A 138 9.25 3.83 -0.12
CA ASN A 138 9.73 3.94 1.27
C ASN A 138 8.96 4.96 2.11
N GLN A 139 8.87 6.21 1.66
CA GLN A 139 8.33 7.32 2.46
C GLN A 139 6.95 7.73 1.96
N LEU A 140 5.99 7.81 2.86
CA LEU A 140 4.69 8.40 2.56
C LEU A 140 4.85 9.93 2.45
N TYR A 141 4.50 10.52 1.31
CA TYR A 141 4.61 11.96 1.06
C TYR A 141 6.02 12.55 1.29
N GLY A 142 7.06 11.75 1.07
CA GLY A 142 8.44 12.21 1.06
C GLY A 142 8.88 12.75 -0.31
N GLY A 143 10.15 13.14 -0.40
CA GLY A 143 10.82 13.47 -1.65
C GLY A 143 10.31 14.75 -2.34
N ASP A 144 10.50 14.80 -3.66
CA ASP A 144 10.08 15.90 -4.53
C ASP A 144 8.89 15.52 -5.42
N GLU A 145 8.48 16.40 -6.33
CA GLU A 145 7.39 16.13 -7.27
C GLU A 145 7.66 14.91 -8.17
N ARG A 146 8.93 14.65 -8.51
CA ARG A 146 9.32 13.48 -9.32
C ARG A 146 9.14 12.20 -8.52
N TYR A 147 9.55 12.19 -7.26
CA TYR A 147 9.35 11.08 -6.35
C TYR A 147 7.85 10.76 -6.20
N ARG A 148 7.03 11.79 -5.95
CA ARG A 148 5.58 11.65 -5.87
C ARG A 148 4.97 11.09 -7.15
N LEU A 149 5.37 11.59 -8.32
CA LEU A 149 4.88 11.07 -9.60
C LEU A 149 5.24 9.59 -9.79
N LYS A 150 6.47 9.18 -9.42
CA LYS A 150 6.88 7.77 -9.44
C LYS A 150 5.98 6.93 -8.56
N GLN A 151 5.68 7.38 -7.33
CA GLN A 151 4.76 6.71 -6.42
C GLN A 151 3.35 6.57 -6.99
N GLU A 152 2.80 7.63 -7.59
CA GLU A 152 1.50 7.60 -8.25
C GLU A 152 1.48 6.62 -9.44
N MET A 153 2.59 6.50 -10.19
CA MET A 153 2.76 5.49 -11.24
C MET A 153 2.81 4.06 -10.68
N ILE A 154 3.53 3.84 -9.57
CA ILE A 154 3.54 2.53 -8.88
C ILE A 154 2.12 2.19 -8.42
N LEU A 155 1.45 3.11 -7.74
CA LEU A 155 0.10 2.89 -7.22
C LEU A 155 -0.90 2.61 -8.34
N GLY A 156 -0.98 3.49 -9.33
CA GLY A 156 -1.95 3.36 -10.42
C GLY A 156 -1.62 2.23 -11.37
N ILE A 157 -0.50 2.32 -12.09
CA ILE A 157 -0.15 1.36 -13.15
C ILE A 157 0.32 0.04 -12.54
N GLY A 158 1.21 0.10 -11.54
CA GLY A 158 1.72 -1.09 -10.85
C GLY A 158 0.60 -1.84 -10.12
N GLY A 159 -0.24 -1.12 -9.38
CA GLY A 159 -1.36 -1.73 -8.66
C GLY A 159 -2.38 -2.41 -9.57
N ILE A 160 -2.79 -1.78 -10.69
CA ILE A 160 -3.68 -2.42 -11.67
C ILE A 160 -3.05 -3.70 -12.23
N ARG A 161 -1.79 -3.62 -12.67
CA ARG A 161 -1.09 -4.78 -13.27
C ARG A 161 -0.92 -5.90 -12.25
N LEU A 162 -0.60 -5.58 -11.00
CA LEU A 162 -0.39 -6.59 -9.97
C LEU A 162 -1.70 -7.27 -9.58
N LEU A 163 -2.80 -6.54 -9.44
CA LEU A 163 -4.13 -7.12 -9.22
C LEU A 163 -4.51 -8.12 -10.32
N GLN A 164 -4.26 -7.77 -11.59
CA GLN A 164 -4.49 -8.68 -12.72
C GLN A 164 -3.58 -9.91 -12.65
N ALA A 165 -2.30 -9.72 -12.35
CA ALA A 165 -1.32 -10.81 -12.27
C ALA A 165 -1.64 -11.82 -11.17
N ILE A 166 -2.25 -11.38 -10.06
CA ILE A 166 -2.65 -12.26 -8.94
C ILE A 166 -4.11 -12.74 -9.03
N GLY A 167 -4.78 -12.51 -10.17
CA GLY A 167 -6.06 -13.12 -10.50
C GLY A 167 -7.32 -12.35 -10.07
N PHE A 168 -7.21 -11.11 -9.59
CA PHE A 168 -8.40 -10.32 -9.28
C PHE A 168 -9.14 -9.90 -10.56
N SER A 169 -10.45 -10.13 -10.58
CA SER A 169 -11.37 -9.50 -11.51
C SER A 169 -11.91 -8.21 -10.89
N VAL A 170 -11.70 -7.06 -11.53
CA VAL A 170 -12.13 -5.75 -11.02
C VAL A 170 -13.34 -5.26 -11.80
N ARG A 171 -14.46 -5.00 -11.12
CA ARG A 171 -15.68 -4.43 -11.73
C ARG A 171 -15.75 -2.91 -11.67
N GLN A 172 -15.11 -2.30 -10.69
CA GLN A 172 -15.11 -0.86 -10.49
C GLN A 172 -13.84 -0.42 -9.76
N TYR A 173 -13.32 0.73 -10.13
CA TYR A 173 -12.21 1.39 -9.45
C TYR A 173 -12.73 2.56 -8.64
N HIS A 174 -12.25 2.67 -7.40
CA HIS A 174 -12.39 3.85 -6.57
C HIS A 174 -11.00 4.43 -6.34
N MET A 175 -10.80 5.70 -6.67
CA MET A 175 -9.53 6.41 -6.52
C MET A 175 -9.71 7.47 -5.44
N ASN A 176 -8.96 7.33 -4.35
CA ASN A 176 -8.98 8.21 -3.18
C ASN A 176 -7.68 9.02 -3.08
#